data_AF-A0AA41UGV6-F1
#
_entry.id   AF-A0AA41UGV6-F1
#
_cell.length_a   1.000
_cell.length_b   1.000
_cell.length_c   1.000
_cell.angle_alpha   90.00
_cell.angle_beta   90.00
_cell.angle_gamma   90.00
#
_symmetry.space_group_name_H-M   'P 1'
#
loop_
_entity.id
_entity.type
_entity.pdbx_description
1 polymer ?
#
loop_
_entity_poly.entity_id
_entity_poly.type
_entity_poly.pdbx_seq_one_letter_code
_entity_poly.pdbx_strand_id
1 'polypeptide(L)' 'MSSAFVREGGGEPPRVWATRESAELSLETWRTIDGRQHDYEIRARPHGGFMIARLNKSGGFDSWVSE' A
#
# COMPACT_ATOMS: atom_id res chain seq x y z
N MET A 1 -16.61 -1.96 14.51
CA MET A 1 -15.78 -1.26 13.51
C MET A 1 -14.32 -1.42 13.94
N SER A 2 -13.56 -2.31 13.30
CA SER A 2 -12.19 -2.65 13.72
C SER A 2 -11.18 -1.59 13.24
N SER A 3 -10.79 -0.72 14.17
CA SER A 3 -9.85 0.40 14.00
C SER A 3 -8.36 0.01 14.00
N ALA A 4 -8.03 -1.29 13.88
CA ALA A 4 -6.67 -1.77 14.11
C ALA A 4 -5.68 -1.42 12.98
N PHE A 5 -6.15 -1.29 11.73
CA PHE A 5 -5.26 -1.04 10.57
C PHE A 5 -4.94 0.44 10.32
N VAL A 6 -5.64 1.37 10.99
CA VAL A 6 -5.45 2.82 10.81
C VAL A 6 -4.35 3.37 11.72
N ARG A 7 -3.88 2.60 12.70
CA ARG A 7 -3.06 3.15 13.80
C ARG A 7 -1.55 2.93 13.71
N GLU A 8 -1.04 2.21 12.71
CA GLU A 8 0.41 1.91 12.62
C GLU A 8 1.25 2.97 11.91
N GLY A 9 0.65 3.98 11.26
CA GLY A 9 1.40 5.09 10.68
C GLY A 9 0.60 6.37 10.80
N GLY A 10 1.12 7.38 11.50
CA GLY A 10 0.49 8.69 11.65
C GLY A 10 0.45 9.50 10.34
N GLY A 11 -0.16 8.93 9.30
CA GLY A 11 -0.30 9.48 7.96
C GLY A 11 -1.71 9.29 7.41
N GLU A 12 -1.91 9.80 6.20
CA GLU A 12 -3.18 9.74 5.46
C GLU A 12 -3.76 8.32 5.41
N PRO A 13 -5.10 8.19 5.38
CA PRO A 13 -5.73 6.87 5.37
C PRO A 13 -5.25 6.05 4.16
N PRO A 14 -4.84 4.78 4.37
CA PRO A 14 -4.34 3.96 3.29
C PRO A 14 -5.42 3.76 2.23
N ARG A 15 -5.04 3.91 0.95
CA ARG A 15 -5.95 3.61 -0.16
C ARG A 15 -6.23 2.11 -0.19
N VAL A 16 -7.49 1.78 -0.46
CA VAL A 16 -7.97 0.40 -0.52
C VAL A 16 -8.49 0.13 -1.92
N TRP A 17 -7.96 -0.90 -2.55
CA TRP A 17 -8.43 -1.39 -3.84
C TRP A 17 -9.38 -2.56 -3.64
N ALA A 18 -10.45 -2.61 -4.42
CA ALA A 18 -11.42 -3.69 -4.35
C ALA A 18 -10.86 -5.02 -4.87
N THR A 19 -10.01 -4.97 -5.91
CA THR A 19 -9.40 -6.14 -6.56
C THR A 19 -7.88 -6.03 -6.58
N ARG A 20 -7.21 -7.20 -6.70
CA ARG A 20 -5.76 -7.27 -6.79
C ARG A 20 -5.24 -6.58 -8.05
N GLU A 21 -5.91 -6.81 -9.19
CA GLU A 21 -5.53 -6.22 -10.48
C GLU A 21 -5.54 -4.68 -10.43
N SER A 22 -6.52 -4.09 -9.73
CA SER A 22 -6.59 -2.64 -9.57
C SER A 22 -5.44 -2.09 -8.71
N ALA A 23 -5.02 -2.85 -7.69
CA ALA A 23 -3.84 -2.53 -6.90
C ALA A 23 -2.55 -2.69 -7.73
N GLU A 24 -2.44 -3.70 -8.59
CA GLU A 24 -1.30 -3.93 -9.47
C GLU A 24 -1.15 -2.81 -10.52
N LEU A 25 -2.25 -2.38 -11.15
CA LEU A 25 -2.27 -1.23 -12.07
C LEU A 25 -1.85 0.07 -11.39
N SER A 26 -2.34 0.31 -10.18
CA SER A 26 -1.96 1.49 -9.40
C SER A 26 -0.49 1.41 -8.99
N LEU A 27 -0.01 0.22 -8.64
CA LEU A 27 1.38 -0.01 -8.29
C LEU A 27 2.32 0.30 -9.47
N GLU A 28 1.97 -0.09 -10.69
CA GLU A 28 2.75 0.22 -11.89
C GLU A 28 2.87 1.73 -12.12
N THR A 29 1.78 2.47 -11.85
CA THR A 29 1.78 3.94 -11.90
C THR A 29 2.76 4.52 -10.89
N TRP A 30 2.71 4.06 -9.63
CA TRP A 30 3.64 4.50 -8.59
C TRP A 30 5.09 4.16 -8.91
N ARG A 31 5.37 2.97 -9.45
CA ARG A 31 6.71 2.58 -9.89
C ARG A 31 7.26 3.50 -10.98
N THR A 32 6.37 3.97 -11.87
CA THR A 32 6.72 4.89 -12.95
C THR A 32 7.00 6.30 -12.42
N ILE A 33 6.17 6.81 -11.51
CA ILE A 33 6.32 8.15 -10.92
C ILE A 33 7.54 8.22 -10.00
N ASP A 34 7.71 7.22 -9.14
CA ASP A 34 8.73 7.19 -8.09
C ASP A 34 10.12 6.77 -8.62
N GLY A 35 10.18 6.27 -9.85
CA GLY A 35 11.43 5.91 -10.53
C GLY A 35 12.10 4.65 -9.96
N ARG A 36 11.33 3.72 -9.40
CA ARG A 36 11.81 2.48 -8.74
C ARG A 36 12.72 2.72 -7.52
N GLN A 37 12.60 3.86 -6.84
CA GLN A 37 13.39 4.12 -5.63
C GLN A 37 12.92 3.31 -4.43
N HIS A 38 11.66 2.92 -4.44
CA HIS A 38 11.03 2.11 -3.40
C HIS A 38 10.53 0.77 -3.96
N ASP A 39 10.64 -0.26 -3.12
CA ASP A 39 9.92 -1.51 -3.32
C ASP A 39 8.50 -1.39 -2.78
N TYR A 40 7.60 -2.21 -3.29
CA TYR A 40 6.20 -2.16 -2.89
C TYR A 40 5.62 -3.56 -2.84
N GLU A 41 4.69 -3.76 -1.90
CA GLU A 41 4.03 -5.04 -1.65
C GLU A 41 2.52 -4.86 -1.57
N ILE A 42 1.78 -5.71 -2.30
CA ILE A 42 0.32 -5.75 -2.21
C ILE A 42 -0.08 -6.69 -1.09
N ARG A 43 -0.82 -6.17 -0.12
CA ARG A 43 -1.32 -6.91 1.03
C ARG A 43 -2.84 -7.03 0.96
N ALA A 44 -3.35 -8.27 1.00
CA ALA A 44 -4.78 -8.53 1.11
C ALA A 44 -5.25 -8.30 2.54
N ARG A 45 -6.45 -7.74 2.70
CA ARG A 45 -7.04 -7.52 4.02
C ARG A 45 -7.95 -8.68 4.43
N PRO A 46 -8.03 -9.00 5.74
CA PRO A 46 -8.96 -10.00 6.26
C PRO A 46 -10.44 -9.68 5.98
N HIS A 47 -10.77 -8.39 5.88
CA HIS A 47 -12.14 -7.90 5.65
C HIS A 47 -12.42 -7.56 4.17
N GLY A 48 -11.55 -8.03 3.27
CA GLY A 48 -11.65 -7.74 1.84
C GLY A 48 -10.93 -6.47 1.41
N GLY A 49 -10.57 -6.46 0.13
CA GLY A 49 -9.76 -5.46 -0.52
C GLY A 49 -8.26 -5.67 -0.34
N PHE A 50 -7.50 -4.84 -1.04
CA PHE A 50 -6.06 -4.87 -1.15
C PHE A 50 -5.51 -3.50 -0.78
N MET A 51 -4.33 -3.47 -0.17
CA MET A 51 -3.57 -2.26 0.14
C MET A 51 -2.16 -2.40 -0.43
N ILE A 52 -1.51 -1.28 -0.73
CA ILE A 52 -0.13 -1.25 -1.20
C ILE A 52 0.74 -0.70 -0.08
N ALA A 53 1.65 -1.53 0.42
CA ALA A 53 2.70 -1.12 1.33
C ALA A 53 3.92 -0.65 0.53
N ARG A 54 4.44 0.53 0.85
CA ARG A 54 5.78 0.95 0.46
C ARG A 54 6.79 0.29 1.40
N LEU A 55 7.85 -0.24 0.82
CA LEU A 55 8.96 -0.84 1.55
C LEU A 55 10.17 0.09 1.50
N ASN A 56 10.93 0.08 2.59
CA ASN A 56 12.24 0.72 2.64
C ASN A 56 13.29 -0.13 1.91
N LYS A 57 14.50 0.41 1.74
CA LYS A 57 15.61 -0.26 1.06
C LYS A 57 16.07 -1.56 1.73
N SER A 58 15.67 -1.81 2.97
CA SER A 58 15.95 -3.04 3.70
C SER A 58 14.83 -4.09 3.56
N GLY A 59 13.80 -3.81 2.75
CA GLY A 59 12.63 -4.67 2.57
C GLY A 59 11.62 -4.59 3.72
N GLY A 60 11.84 -3.70 4.69
CA GLY A 60 10.91 -3.47 5.79
C GLY A 60 9.75 -2.58 5.37
N PHE A 61 8.60 -2.73 6.05
CA PHE A 61 7.48 -1.82 5.90
C PHE A 61 7.93 -0.38 6.24
N ASP A 62 7.60 0.56 5.35
CA ASP A 62 7.91 1.98 5.52
C ASP A 62 6.62 2.77 5.74
N SER A 63 5.70 2.71 4.77
CA SER A 63 4.41 3.41 4.84
C SER A 63 3.36 2.74 3.96
N TRP A 64 2.10 3.12 4.15
CA TRP A 64 1.04 2.77 3.21
C TRP A 64 0.94 3.81 2.11
N VAL A 65 0.60 3.37 0.89
CA VAL A 65 0.24 4.27 -0.19
C VAL A 65 -1.15 4.86 0.09
N SER A 66 -1.21 6.18 0.23
CA SER A 66 -2.43 6.99 0.29
C SER A 66 -2.75 7.61 -1.07
N GLU A 67 -3.91 8.26 -1.17
CA GLU A 67 -4.26 9.09 -2.35
C GLU A 67 -3.36 10.32 -2.50
#